data_AF-A0A166U6Q4-F1
#
_entry.id   AF-A0A166U6Q4-F1
#
_cell.length_a   1.000
_cell.length_b   1.000
_cell.length_c   1.000
_cell.angle_alpha   90.00
_cell.angle_beta   90.00
_cell.angle_gamma   90.00
#
_symmetry.space_group_name_H-M   'P 1'
#
loop_
_entity.id
_entity.type
_entity.pdbx_description
1 polymer ?
#
loop_
_entity_poly.entity_id
_entity_poly.type
_entity_poly.pdbx_seq_one_letter_code
_entity_poly.pdbx_strand_id
1 'polypeptide(L)'
;MVGSTKGFLVRDYSLGLGWNNVRYIIESSILQAHLLNRTLVLPSFVYARSCEYDIEVCADYAPMFNKGDAIGLDEWRDLPIDQQMTWRIPITTMINLTHLRLTHSVILLSDYLRLHNISADQEWSNGQWLRETYHTQPNIFNGRKPTFNVVENQWFDPADVLRVDILPEDMKKRGAWTEEGGDWLRAQTGSWQNNATTITNDALYAAVPSDRDRKILSWEEASTALEFDIPDSVEENFDVDVTSLKLGQRWDLSSAEQIERVLQANGWEVLYTYTGAVGMDYVKHVATPVKQVAPRNMIRGFVDEYDHSDADVLLLAGELHLGRKPASLRFTTPEGRDKFSRLVLHELRPIDKVFELAELLDERMLALNSGRMWVAAHMRRGDFVKAGWVMEKSIEDHTRRVKEKLSDGRSVLASLREPDMKSYDVPNVTVDRSSLYRHPPLEDDKFYIATDERDLGNITYLADNNAVLVYDLLTIEDRHNFGWGLLFTDVLALVEQATLARAAFFYAHAMSSVAGGVINLRAARGADPRTALID
;
A
#
# COMPACT_ATOMS: atom_id res chain seq x y z
N MET A 1 8.40 21.46 -14.63
CA MET A 1 8.32 20.35 -13.66
C MET A 1 9.54 20.33 -12.75
N VAL A 2 10.74 19.97 -13.23
CA VAL A 2 11.94 19.90 -12.36
C VAL A 2 12.32 21.25 -11.74
N GLY A 3 12.38 22.32 -12.55
CA GLY A 3 12.81 23.65 -12.10
C GLY A 3 11.87 24.38 -11.12
N SER A 4 10.70 23.81 -10.79
CA SER A 4 9.75 24.37 -9.82
C SER A 4 9.80 23.67 -8.44
N THR A 5 10.73 22.75 -8.24
CA THR A 5 10.87 21.93 -7.02
C THR A 5 12.21 22.21 -6.30
N LYS A 6 12.35 21.84 -5.02
CA LYS A 6 13.55 22.03 -4.19
C LYS A 6 14.71 21.06 -4.51
N GLY A 7 14.68 20.41 -5.67
CA GLY A 7 15.61 19.33 -6.04
C GLY A 7 14.90 17.99 -6.16
N PHE A 8 15.65 16.90 -5.99
CA PHE A 8 15.17 15.54 -6.17
C PHE A 8 14.95 14.82 -4.84
N LEU A 9 13.92 13.97 -4.79
CA LEU A 9 13.79 12.90 -3.81
C LEU A 9 14.09 11.58 -4.52
N VAL A 10 14.96 10.76 -3.92
CA VAL A 10 15.37 9.46 -4.45
C VAL A 10 15.31 8.43 -3.33
N ARG A 11 15.19 7.15 -3.70
CA ARG A 11 15.09 6.04 -2.75
C ARG A 11 15.76 4.80 -3.32
N ASP A 12 16.20 3.91 -2.44
CA ASP A 12 16.50 2.53 -2.81
C ASP A 12 15.19 1.76 -3.05
N TYR A 13 14.97 1.31 -4.27
CA TYR A 13 13.77 0.54 -4.64
C TYR A 13 14.06 -0.95 -4.55
N SER A 14 13.19 -1.70 -3.87
CA SER A 14 13.30 -3.16 -3.76
C SER A 14 12.77 -3.85 -5.03
N LEU A 15 13.48 -3.72 -6.15
CA LEU A 15 13.04 -4.20 -7.46
C LEU A 15 12.92 -5.74 -7.57
N GLY A 16 13.47 -6.48 -6.61
CA GLY A 16 13.28 -7.93 -6.51
C GLY A 16 11.91 -8.36 -5.99
N LEU A 17 11.11 -7.44 -5.44
CA LEU A 17 9.76 -7.74 -4.97
C LEU A 17 8.77 -7.82 -6.14
N GLY A 18 7.64 -8.51 -5.93
CA GLY A 18 6.53 -8.49 -6.88
C GLY A 18 5.96 -7.09 -7.09
N TRP A 19 5.35 -6.86 -8.26
CA TRP A 19 4.92 -5.53 -8.70
C TRP A 19 4.10 -4.75 -7.66
N ASN A 20 3.12 -5.37 -7.00
CA ASN A 20 2.29 -4.66 -6.02
C ASN A 20 3.11 -4.10 -4.84
N ASN A 21 4.15 -4.81 -4.40
CA ASN A 21 5.02 -4.33 -3.34
C ASN A 21 5.89 -3.17 -3.83
N VAL A 22 6.42 -3.24 -5.06
CA VAL A 22 7.15 -2.13 -5.71
C VAL A 22 6.24 -0.91 -5.89
N ARG A 23 4.99 -1.12 -6.31
CA ARG A 23 3.95 -0.09 -6.42
C ARG A 23 3.74 0.61 -5.07
N TYR A 24 3.65 -0.11 -3.96
CA TYR A 24 3.49 0.49 -2.63
C TYR A 24 4.69 1.37 -2.21
N ILE A 25 5.90 0.98 -2.60
CA ILE A 25 7.10 1.82 -2.42
C ILE A 25 6.95 3.10 -3.22
N ILE A 26 6.55 3.00 -4.49
CA ILE A 26 6.34 4.13 -5.39
C ILE A 26 5.26 5.09 -4.86
N GLU A 27 4.11 4.56 -4.42
CA GLU A 27 3.03 5.36 -3.82
C GLU A 27 3.54 6.19 -2.64
N SER A 28 4.28 5.54 -1.73
CA SER A 28 4.87 6.20 -0.56
C SER A 28 5.87 7.27 -0.98
N SER A 29 6.73 6.96 -1.95
CA SER A 29 7.74 7.90 -2.46
C SER A 29 7.13 9.12 -3.17
N ILE A 30 6.00 8.95 -3.89
CA ILE A 30 5.30 10.08 -4.54
C ILE A 30 4.75 11.05 -3.50
N LEU A 31 4.10 10.53 -2.45
CA LEU A 31 3.62 11.38 -1.36
C LEU A 31 4.78 12.11 -0.68
N GLN A 32 5.86 11.39 -0.34
CA GLN A 32 7.02 11.96 0.33
C GLN A 32 7.67 13.07 -0.52
N ALA A 33 7.82 12.86 -1.83
CA ALA A 33 8.34 13.88 -2.73
C ALA A 33 7.42 15.10 -2.79
N HIS A 34 6.10 14.86 -2.83
CA HIS A 34 5.11 15.92 -2.82
C HIS A 34 5.15 16.75 -1.53
N LEU A 35 5.25 16.10 -0.37
CA LEU A 35 5.31 16.75 0.94
C LEU A 35 6.53 17.67 1.07
N LEU A 36 7.67 17.29 0.49
CA LEU A 36 8.92 18.07 0.52
C LEU A 36 9.08 19.02 -0.69
N ASN A 37 8.06 19.12 -1.55
CA ASN A 37 8.13 19.85 -2.83
C ASN A 37 9.40 19.50 -3.66
N ARG A 38 9.67 18.20 -3.82
CA ARG A 38 10.80 17.65 -4.59
C ARG A 38 10.31 16.88 -5.81
N THR A 39 11.13 16.82 -6.85
CA THR A 39 10.87 15.93 -7.99
C THR A 39 11.26 14.51 -7.60
N LEU A 40 10.34 13.55 -7.68
CA LEU A 40 10.65 12.14 -7.45
C LEU A 40 11.41 11.54 -8.64
N VAL A 41 12.46 10.78 -8.35
CA VAL A 41 13.11 9.90 -9.35
C VAL A 41 12.61 8.47 -9.16
N LEU A 42 11.91 7.96 -10.17
CA LEU A 42 11.43 6.58 -10.25
C LEU A 42 12.44 5.68 -10.97
N PRO A 43 12.47 4.37 -10.70
CA PRO A 43 13.21 3.42 -11.53
C PRO A 43 12.75 3.50 -12.99
N SER A 44 13.64 3.32 -13.96
CA SER A 44 13.23 3.28 -15.37
C SER A 44 12.59 1.95 -15.75
N PHE A 45 12.83 0.91 -14.94
CA PHE A 45 12.39 -0.45 -15.20
C PHE A 45 11.95 -1.14 -13.91
N VAL A 46 11.25 -2.25 -14.09
CA VAL A 46 11.00 -3.25 -13.05
C VAL A 46 11.27 -4.64 -13.61
N TYR A 47 11.26 -5.64 -12.74
CA TYR A 47 11.41 -7.03 -13.12
C TYR A 47 10.06 -7.74 -13.16
N ALA A 48 9.70 -8.28 -14.33
CA ALA A 48 8.64 -9.26 -14.44
C ALA A 48 9.18 -10.62 -13.99
N ARG A 49 8.49 -11.26 -13.04
CA ARG A 49 9.02 -12.42 -12.31
C ARG A 49 8.85 -13.76 -13.03
N SER A 50 7.97 -13.80 -14.02
CA SER A 50 7.60 -15.01 -14.74
C SER A 50 7.08 -14.68 -16.16
N CYS A 51 7.26 -15.64 -17.06
CA CYS A 51 6.76 -15.63 -18.43
C CYS A 51 5.50 -16.49 -18.53
N GLU A 52 4.59 -16.10 -19.42
CA GLU A 52 3.36 -16.83 -19.75
C GLU A 52 3.60 -17.99 -20.74
N TYR A 53 4.77 -17.99 -21.35
CA TYR A 53 5.23 -18.96 -22.34
C TYR A 53 6.59 -19.52 -21.91
N ASP A 54 7.20 -20.30 -22.80
CA ASP A 54 8.60 -20.68 -22.62
C ASP A 54 9.50 -19.44 -22.44
N ILE A 55 10.52 -19.58 -21.60
CA ILE A 55 11.42 -18.47 -21.24
C ILE A 55 12.10 -17.83 -22.46
N GLU A 56 12.36 -18.62 -23.51
CA GLU A 56 12.95 -18.12 -24.76
C GLU A 56 12.04 -17.11 -25.44
N VAL A 57 10.71 -17.32 -25.40
CA VAL A 57 9.73 -16.41 -26.00
C VAL A 57 9.79 -15.04 -25.34
N CYS A 58 9.84 -14.98 -24.01
CA CYS A 58 9.93 -13.70 -23.31
C CYS A 58 11.29 -13.01 -23.48
N ALA A 59 12.37 -13.79 -23.64
CA ALA A 59 13.71 -13.26 -23.86
C ALA A 59 13.85 -12.51 -25.20
N ASP A 60 13.02 -12.83 -26.19
CA ASP A 60 12.96 -12.08 -27.46
C ASP A 60 12.40 -10.66 -27.32
N TYR A 61 11.65 -10.37 -26.25
CA TYR A 61 10.96 -9.08 -26.05
C TYR A 61 11.55 -8.23 -24.94
N ALA A 62 12.18 -8.85 -23.93
CA ALA A 62 12.78 -8.13 -22.83
C ALA A 62 14.09 -8.80 -22.38
N PRO A 63 15.12 -8.03 -21.98
CA PRO A 63 16.35 -8.58 -21.46
C PRO A 63 16.10 -9.49 -20.25
N MET A 64 16.54 -10.73 -20.37
CA MET A 64 16.39 -11.77 -19.37
C MET A 64 17.62 -11.80 -18.45
N PHE A 65 17.38 -11.88 -17.14
CA PHE A 65 18.41 -11.87 -16.10
C PHE A 65 18.18 -12.99 -15.11
N ASN A 66 19.25 -13.49 -14.49
CA ASN A 66 19.12 -14.30 -13.29
C ASN A 66 18.67 -13.39 -12.13
N LYS A 67 17.59 -13.75 -11.43
CA LYS A 67 17.03 -13.00 -10.29
C LYS A 67 18.10 -12.71 -9.26
N GLY A 68 18.87 -13.74 -8.90
CA GLY A 68 19.85 -13.63 -7.84
C GLY A 68 21.00 -12.71 -8.19
N ASP A 69 21.49 -12.78 -9.43
CA ASP A 69 22.55 -11.88 -9.90
C ASP A 69 22.02 -10.43 -10.06
N ALA A 70 20.79 -10.27 -10.53
CA ALA A 70 20.18 -8.96 -10.74
C ALA A 70 19.96 -8.20 -9.43
N ILE A 71 19.57 -8.89 -8.36
CA ILE A 71 19.23 -8.26 -7.07
C ILE A 71 20.29 -8.47 -5.99
N GLY A 72 21.29 -9.32 -6.22
CA GLY A 72 22.38 -9.64 -5.30
C GLY A 72 21.98 -10.62 -4.18
N LEU A 73 21.09 -11.57 -4.44
CA LEU A 73 20.61 -12.56 -3.47
C LEU A 73 20.67 -13.98 -4.04
N ASP A 74 21.21 -14.94 -3.30
CA ASP A 74 21.39 -16.31 -3.81
C ASP A 74 20.18 -17.24 -3.63
N GLU A 75 19.04 -16.72 -3.16
CA GLU A 75 17.84 -17.49 -2.77
C GLU A 75 17.33 -18.46 -3.85
N TRP A 76 17.47 -18.12 -5.14
CA TRP A 76 16.93 -18.91 -6.25
C TRP A 76 17.98 -19.75 -6.99
N ARG A 77 19.26 -19.74 -6.59
CA ARG A 77 20.33 -20.39 -7.39
C ARG A 77 20.15 -21.90 -7.57
N ASP A 78 19.48 -22.54 -6.63
CA ASP A 78 19.25 -24.00 -6.64
C ASP A 78 17.94 -24.40 -7.35
N LEU A 79 17.15 -23.44 -7.84
CA LEU A 79 15.90 -23.72 -8.55
C LEU A 79 16.14 -24.05 -10.03
N PRO A 80 15.17 -24.68 -10.72
CA PRO A 80 15.19 -24.78 -12.18
C PRO A 80 15.36 -23.41 -12.86
N ILE A 81 16.03 -23.37 -14.02
CA ILE A 81 16.43 -22.13 -14.70
C ILE A 81 15.27 -21.17 -14.92
N ASP A 82 14.12 -21.69 -15.33
CA ASP A 82 12.85 -20.97 -15.54
C ASP A 82 12.35 -20.24 -14.29
N GLN A 83 12.67 -20.75 -13.10
CA GLN A 83 12.33 -20.13 -11.82
C GLN A 83 13.39 -19.13 -11.35
N GLN A 84 14.62 -19.25 -11.85
CA GLN A 84 15.69 -18.28 -11.60
C GLN A 84 15.59 -17.04 -12.48
N MET A 85 14.99 -17.14 -13.67
CA MET A 85 14.98 -16.04 -14.62
C MET A 85 13.92 -14.98 -14.29
N THR A 86 14.24 -13.76 -14.68
CA THR A 86 13.38 -12.57 -14.60
C THR A 86 13.63 -11.68 -15.81
N TRP A 87 12.69 -10.78 -16.13
CA TRP A 87 12.79 -9.94 -17.32
C TRP A 87 12.70 -8.46 -16.96
N ARG A 88 13.67 -7.68 -17.43
CA ARG A 88 13.71 -6.23 -17.23
C ARG A 88 12.76 -5.55 -18.21
N ILE A 89 11.62 -5.09 -17.71
CA ILE A 89 10.61 -4.38 -18.51
C ILE A 89 10.58 -2.88 -18.15
N PRO A 90 10.33 -1.97 -19.10
CA PRO A 90 10.16 -0.55 -18.79
C PRO A 90 9.03 -0.34 -17.78
N ILE A 91 9.24 0.55 -16.80
CA ILE A 91 8.21 0.85 -15.79
C ILE A 91 6.94 1.42 -16.43
N THR A 92 7.08 2.07 -17.59
CA THR A 92 5.96 2.63 -18.38
C THR A 92 5.03 1.56 -18.97
N THR A 93 5.42 0.28 -18.93
CA THR A 93 4.51 -0.83 -19.23
C THR A 93 3.57 -1.11 -18.05
N MET A 94 3.94 -0.71 -16.83
CA MET A 94 3.19 -0.97 -15.60
C MET A 94 2.34 0.23 -15.15
N ILE A 95 2.79 1.46 -15.42
CA ILE A 95 2.12 2.70 -14.98
C ILE A 95 1.92 3.68 -16.13
N ASN A 96 0.81 4.40 -16.10
CA ASN A 96 0.58 5.54 -16.98
C ASN A 96 1.37 6.76 -16.49
N LEU A 97 2.65 6.84 -16.87
CA LEU A 97 3.56 7.92 -16.43
C LEU A 97 3.10 9.31 -16.91
N THR A 98 2.46 9.39 -18.07
CA THR A 98 1.90 10.65 -18.60
C THR A 98 0.79 11.16 -17.70
N HIS A 99 -0.14 10.29 -17.29
CA HIS A 99 -1.21 10.63 -16.35
C HIS A 99 -0.64 11.05 -15.00
N LEU A 100 0.32 10.30 -14.46
CA LEU A 100 0.95 10.62 -13.17
C LEU A 100 1.64 12.01 -13.18
N ARG A 101 2.24 12.39 -14.31
CA ARG A 101 2.92 13.67 -14.52
C ARG A 101 1.97 14.88 -14.60
N LEU A 102 0.65 14.67 -14.67
CA LEU A 102 -0.33 15.76 -14.62
C LEU A 102 -0.41 16.41 -13.23
N THR A 103 -0.19 15.63 -12.17
CA THR A 103 -0.33 16.10 -10.78
C THR A 103 0.97 16.02 -9.98
N HIS A 104 1.94 15.21 -10.42
CA HIS A 104 3.19 15.01 -9.69
C HIS A 104 4.44 15.33 -10.51
N SER A 105 5.42 15.93 -9.84
CA SER A 105 6.75 16.13 -10.40
C SER A 105 7.55 14.84 -10.32
N VAL A 106 7.53 14.05 -11.41
CA VAL A 106 8.21 12.75 -11.47
C VAL A 106 9.05 12.58 -12.74
N ILE A 107 10.26 12.05 -12.60
CA ILE A 107 11.13 11.65 -13.70
C ILE A 107 11.62 10.22 -13.52
N LEU A 108 12.11 9.59 -14.60
CA LEU A 108 12.76 8.30 -14.51
C LEU A 108 14.24 8.47 -14.12
N LEU A 109 14.87 7.42 -13.59
CA LEU A 109 16.29 7.43 -13.29
C LEU A 109 17.11 7.62 -14.58
N SER A 110 16.71 7.04 -15.70
CA SER A 110 17.29 7.32 -17.02
C SER A 110 17.20 8.79 -17.42
N ASP A 111 16.11 9.49 -17.07
CA ASP A 111 16.01 10.94 -17.26
C ASP A 111 17.03 11.67 -16.38
N TYR A 112 17.14 11.30 -15.10
CA TYR A 112 18.13 11.86 -14.18
C TYR A 112 19.57 11.63 -14.68
N LEU A 113 19.93 10.40 -15.07
CA LEU A 113 21.26 10.08 -15.59
C LEU A 113 21.59 10.93 -16.83
N ARG A 114 20.63 11.09 -17.73
CA ARG A 114 20.76 11.98 -18.89
C ARG A 114 20.97 13.45 -18.51
N LEU A 115 20.30 13.94 -17.46
CA LEU A 115 20.54 15.31 -16.93
C LEU A 115 21.98 15.53 -16.46
N HIS A 116 22.70 14.45 -16.17
CA HIS A 116 24.09 14.45 -15.72
C HIS A 116 25.06 13.87 -16.76
N ASN A 117 24.65 13.71 -18.02
CA ASN A 117 25.50 13.11 -19.07
C ASN A 117 26.05 11.72 -18.71
N ILE A 118 25.27 10.93 -17.96
CA ILE A 118 25.55 9.54 -17.60
C ILE A 118 24.68 8.64 -18.47
N SER A 119 25.23 7.52 -18.97
CA SER A 119 24.45 6.55 -19.77
C SER A 119 23.36 5.91 -18.92
N ALA A 120 22.17 5.71 -19.51
CA ALA A 120 21.06 4.99 -18.87
C ALA A 120 21.42 3.53 -18.51
N ASP A 121 22.40 2.93 -19.21
CA ASP A 121 22.89 1.58 -18.92
C ASP A 121 23.64 1.49 -17.58
N GLN A 122 23.96 2.62 -16.95
CA GLN A 122 24.51 2.66 -15.60
C GLN A 122 23.44 2.63 -14.50
N GLU A 123 22.16 2.58 -14.86
CA GLU A 123 21.09 2.31 -13.90
C GLU A 123 21.28 0.92 -13.27
N TRP A 124 21.45 0.88 -11.95
CA TRP A 124 21.86 -0.30 -11.23
C TRP A 124 20.72 -1.30 -11.12
N SER A 125 21.06 -2.58 -11.27
CA SER A 125 20.07 -3.63 -11.48
C SER A 125 19.13 -3.84 -10.30
N ASN A 126 19.58 -3.64 -9.06
CA ASN A 126 18.80 -3.96 -7.86
C ASN A 126 17.91 -2.80 -7.36
N GLY A 127 17.97 -1.63 -8.00
CA GLY A 127 17.20 -0.44 -7.61
C GLY A 127 17.84 0.46 -6.55
N GLN A 128 19.06 0.16 -6.09
CA GLN A 128 19.82 1.03 -5.20
C GLN A 128 20.28 2.32 -5.90
N TRP A 129 20.33 3.40 -5.13
CA TRP A 129 20.90 4.66 -5.56
C TRP A 129 22.44 4.64 -5.47
N LEU A 130 23.12 4.46 -6.59
CA LEU A 130 24.60 4.42 -6.64
C LEU A 130 25.21 5.81 -6.48
N ARG A 131 25.58 6.15 -5.25
CA ARG A 131 26.17 7.44 -4.86
C ARG A 131 27.45 7.74 -5.65
N GLU A 132 28.33 6.75 -5.78
CA GLU A 132 29.63 6.86 -6.46
C GLU A 132 29.52 7.00 -7.98
N THR A 133 28.35 6.73 -8.56
CA THR A 133 28.13 6.79 -10.00
C THR A 133 27.29 8.01 -10.37
N TYR A 134 26.15 8.19 -9.71
CA TYR A 134 25.10 9.15 -10.11
C TYR A 134 25.40 10.60 -9.73
N HIS A 135 26.46 10.83 -8.96
CA HIS A 135 26.88 12.16 -8.49
C HIS A 135 28.24 12.61 -9.06
N THR A 136 28.79 11.87 -10.02
CA THR A 136 30.14 12.12 -10.55
C THR A 136 30.20 13.29 -11.53
N GLN A 137 29.11 13.49 -12.29
CA GLN A 137 29.04 14.43 -13.40
C GLN A 137 28.16 15.65 -13.09
N PRO A 138 28.53 16.84 -13.60
CA PRO A 138 27.73 18.03 -13.43
C PRO A 138 26.41 17.93 -14.20
N ASN A 139 25.38 18.62 -13.70
CA ASN A 139 24.13 18.78 -14.43
C ASN A 139 24.36 19.61 -15.71
N ILE A 140 23.84 19.14 -16.84
CA ILE A 140 24.09 19.74 -18.16
C ILE A 140 23.55 21.17 -18.31
N PHE A 141 22.59 21.58 -17.49
CA PHE A 141 21.97 22.90 -17.59
C PHE A 141 22.63 23.95 -16.71
N ASN A 142 23.19 23.57 -15.56
CA ASN A 142 23.78 24.53 -14.61
C ASN A 142 25.29 24.32 -14.36
N GLY A 143 25.88 23.25 -14.89
CA GLY A 143 27.31 22.95 -14.77
C GLY A 143 27.78 22.56 -13.37
N ARG A 144 26.88 22.36 -12.40
CA ARG A 144 27.21 22.02 -11.02
C ARG A 144 27.04 20.53 -10.75
N LYS A 145 27.94 19.95 -9.96
CA LYS A 145 27.76 18.60 -9.44
C LYS A 145 26.65 18.61 -8.39
N PRO A 146 25.74 17.62 -8.41
CA PRO A 146 24.67 17.54 -7.43
C PRO A 146 25.24 17.31 -6.02
N THR A 147 24.76 18.10 -5.07
CA THR A 147 24.92 17.84 -3.64
C THR A 147 23.90 16.79 -3.20
N PHE A 148 24.22 16.02 -2.16
CA PHE A 148 23.28 15.01 -1.65
C PHE A 148 23.27 14.93 -0.13
N ASN A 149 22.09 14.61 0.40
CA ASN A 149 21.86 14.30 1.80
C ASN A 149 21.20 12.93 1.92
N VAL A 150 21.63 12.12 2.89
CA VAL A 150 21.17 10.76 3.08
C VAL A 150 20.42 10.64 4.39
N VAL A 151 19.17 10.15 4.31
CA VAL A 151 18.40 9.70 5.45
C VAL A 151 18.55 8.19 5.53
N GLU A 152 19.37 7.72 6.48
CA GLU A 152 19.58 6.28 6.68
C GLU A 152 18.28 5.60 7.16
N ASN A 153 18.07 4.33 6.79
CA ASN A 153 16.83 3.58 7.09
C ASN A 153 16.49 3.63 8.60
N GLN A 154 17.51 3.38 9.43
CA GLN A 154 17.40 3.41 10.89
C GLN A 154 17.07 4.79 11.48
N TRP A 155 17.26 5.88 10.72
CA TRP A 155 16.88 7.23 11.11
C TRP A 155 15.47 7.58 10.67
N PHE A 156 15.06 7.07 9.51
CA PHE A 156 13.72 7.29 8.98
C PHE A 156 12.64 6.70 9.90
N ASP A 157 12.87 5.50 10.43
CA ASP A 157 11.86 4.74 11.19
C ASP A 157 12.45 3.92 12.34
N PRO A 158 13.09 4.55 13.34
CA PRO A 158 13.55 3.86 14.55
C PRO A 158 12.35 3.39 15.40
N ALA A 159 12.59 2.40 16.27
CA ALA A 159 11.54 1.73 17.06
C ALA A 159 10.76 2.68 18.00
N ASP A 160 11.39 3.77 18.43
CA ASP A 160 10.83 4.80 19.31
C ASP A 160 10.09 5.93 18.58
N VAL A 161 10.03 5.89 17.24
CA VAL A 161 9.41 6.94 16.43
C VAL A 161 8.17 6.44 15.68
N LEU A 162 7.16 7.31 15.67
CA LEU A 162 5.96 7.23 14.85
C LEU A 162 6.00 8.35 13.83
N ARG A 163 6.41 7.98 12.62
CA ARG A 163 6.52 8.93 11.52
C ARG A 163 5.14 9.34 11.02
N VAL A 164 4.89 10.65 11.00
CA VAL A 164 3.70 11.28 10.43
C VAL A 164 4.07 12.18 9.25
N ASP A 165 3.09 12.62 8.48
CA ASP A 165 3.27 13.57 7.37
C ASP A 165 3.86 14.90 7.83
N ILE A 166 3.14 15.64 8.67
CA ILE A 166 3.50 16.98 9.17
C ILE A 166 2.98 17.11 10.60
N LEU A 167 3.71 17.82 11.47
CA LEU A 167 3.24 18.23 12.79
C LEU A 167 2.38 19.51 12.67
N PRO A 168 1.07 19.45 12.98
CA PRO A 168 0.22 20.64 13.00
C PRO A 168 0.68 21.67 14.05
N GLU A 169 0.50 22.95 13.77
CA GLU A 169 0.94 24.03 14.68
C GLU A 169 0.24 24.00 16.05
N ASP A 170 -1.02 23.56 16.09
CA ASP A 170 -1.74 23.34 17.34
C ASP A 170 -1.16 22.16 18.13
N MET A 171 -0.76 21.08 17.46
CA MET A 171 -0.06 19.95 18.07
C MET A 171 1.30 20.37 18.64
N LYS A 172 2.09 21.13 17.87
CA LYS A 172 3.37 21.72 18.32
C LYS A 172 3.19 22.57 19.57
N LYS A 173 2.21 23.48 19.57
CA LYS A 173 1.88 24.34 20.71
C LYS A 173 1.46 23.53 21.94
N ARG A 174 0.57 22.54 21.78
CA ARG A 174 0.12 21.66 22.89
C ARG A 174 1.28 20.90 23.52
N GLY A 175 2.17 20.35 22.70
CA GLY A 175 3.30 19.54 23.15
C GLY A 175 4.55 20.33 23.55
N ALA A 176 4.53 21.66 23.42
CA ALA A 176 5.72 22.50 23.54
C ALA A 176 6.88 21.98 22.67
N TRP A 177 6.59 21.71 21.38
CA TRP A 177 7.62 21.31 20.40
C TRP A 177 8.65 22.43 20.22
N THR A 178 9.93 22.04 20.20
CA THR A 178 11.06 22.96 19.95
C THR A 178 11.96 22.39 18.88
N GLU A 179 12.46 23.21 17.95
CA GLU A 179 13.39 22.76 16.89
C GLU A 179 14.80 22.44 17.41
N GLU A 180 15.21 23.05 18.53
CA GLU A 180 16.58 22.96 19.07
C GLU A 180 16.90 21.62 19.76
N GLY A 181 15.88 20.84 20.12
CA GLY A 181 16.03 19.68 21.01
C GLY A 181 16.14 18.31 20.32
N GLY A 182 16.41 18.25 19.02
CA GLY A 182 16.50 17.01 18.25
C GLY A 182 17.82 16.25 18.41
N ASP A 183 17.82 14.95 18.08
CA ASP A 183 19.02 14.14 18.00
C ASP A 183 19.69 14.27 16.62
N TRP A 184 20.63 15.21 16.50
CA TRP A 184 21.39 15.45 15.28
C TRP A 184 22.17 14.22 14.79
N LEU A 185 22.54 13.28 15.67
CA LEU A 185 23.22 12.03 15.28
C LEU A 185 22.29 11.07 14.52
N ARG A 186 20.98 11.28 14.63
CA ARG A 186 19.94 10.56 13.88
C ARG A 186 19.25 11.43 12.84
N ALA A 187 19.84 12.59 12.51
CA ALA A 187 19.22 13.60 11.65
C ALA A 187 17.79 14.00 12.11
N GLN A 188 17.51 13.91 13.41
CA GLN A 188 16.25 14.35 13.98
C GLN A 188 16.36 15.84 14.31
N THR A 189 15.39 16.61 13.84
CA THR A 189 15.23 18.00 14.25
C THR A 189 14.10 18.10 15.25
N GLY A 190 14.35 18.85 16.32
CA GLY A 190 13.38 19.13 17.36
C GLY A 190 12.96 17.98 18.28
N SER A 191 12.26 18.36 19.35
CA SER A 191 11.73 17.45 20.36
C SER A 191 10.56 18.05 21.13
N TRP A 192 9.83 17.17 21.81
CA TRP A 192 8.73 17.52 22.71
C TRP A 192 9.26 17.82 24.11
N GLN A 193 8.89 18.97 24.68
CA GLN A 193 9.35 19.37 26.02
C GLN A 193 8.39 18.91 27.14
N ASN A 194 7.10 18.75 26.84
CA ASN A 194 6.09 18.37 27.83
C ASN A 194 5.83 16.86 27.85
N ASN A 195 6.36 16.18 28.86
CA ASN A 195 6.06 14.78 29.19
C ASN A 195 5.30 14.68 30.53
N ALA A 196 4.30 15.52 30.76
CA ALA A 196 3.51 15.43 31.99
C ALA A 196 2.77 14.07 32.01
N THR A 197 3.17 13.20 32.92
CA THR A 197 2.51 11.91 33.18
C THR A 197 1.30 12.16 34.05
N THR A 198 0.12 11.83 33.52
CA THR A 198 -1.15 11.84 34.24
C THR A 198 -1.61 10.40 34.47
N ILE A 199 -2.53 10.17 35.40
CA ILE A 199 -3.14 8.84 35.61
C ILE A 199 -3.71 8.30 34.30
N THR A 200 -4.42 9.15 33.54
CA THR A 200 -4.94 8.81 32.22
C THR A 200 -3.83 8.46 31.22
N ASN A 201 -2.68 9.12 31.27
CA ASN A 201 -1.54 8.78 30.43
C ASN A 201 -1.02 7.36 30.76
N ASP A 202 -0.89 7.04 32.06
CA ASP A 202 -0.45 5.72 32.53
C ASP A 202 -1.45 4.62 32.15
N ALA A 203 -2.76 4.87 32.27
CA ALA A 203 -3.80 3.95 31.86
C ALA A 203 -3.77 3.67 30.35
N LEU A 204 -3.57 4.69 29.53
CA LEU A 204 -3.41 4.53 28.08
C LEU A 204 -2.15 3.73 27.74
N TYR A 205 -1.03 3.95 28.44
CA TYR A 205 0.16 3.12 28.27
C TYR A 205 -0.06 1.66 28.71
N ALA A 206 -0.79 1.43 29.79
CA ALA A 206 -1.14 0.09 30.28
C ALA A 206 -2.08 -0.65 29.33
N ALA A 207 -2.92 0.07 28.58
CA ALA A 207 -3.80 -0.50 27.57
C ALA A 207 -3.07 -0.93 26.28
N VAL A 208 -1.80 -0.51 26.08
CA VAL A 208 -1.03 -0.92 24.90
C VAL A 208 -0.73 -2.43 25.00
N PRO A 209 -1.15 -3.23 23.99
CA PRO A 209 -0.86 -4.67 23.99
C PRO A 209 0.64 -4.95 24.08
N SER A 210 1.02 -5.90 24.94
CA SER A 210 2.43 -6.20 25.24
C SER A 210 3.21 -6.78 24.05
N ASP A 211 2.49 -7.33 23.07
CA ASP A 211 3.02 -7.92 21.83
C ASP A 211 3.21 -6.89 20.70
N ARG A 212 2.87 -5.62 20.92
CA ARG A 212 3.10 -4.56 19.92
C ARG A 212 4.45 -3.88 20.12
N ASP A 213 5.27 -3.96 19.06
CA ASP A 213 6.55 -3.26 18.97
C ASP A 213 6.41 -1.73 19.10
N ARG A 214 5.27 -1.17 18.67
CA ARG A 214 4.98 0.27 18.75
C ARG A 214 3.85 0.56 19.72
N LYS A 215 4.02 1.63 20.51
CA LYS A 215 3.02 2.11 21.48
C LYS A 215 1.88 2.83 20.78
N ILE A 216 0.97 2.06 20.20
CA ILE A 216 -0.20 2.56 19.48
C ILE A 216 -1.44 1.78 19.92
N LEU A 217 -2.53 2.53 20.12
CA LEU A 217 -3.86 2.01 20.35
C LEU A 217 -4.71 2.20 19.09
N SER A 218 -5.65 1.29 18.85
CA SER A 218 -6.81 1.58 18.02
C SER A 218 -7.69 2.64 18.71
N TRP A 219 -8.56 3.28 17.94
CA TRP A 219 -9.54 4.20 18.51
C TRP A 219 -10.42 3.54 19.58
N GLU A 220 -10.83 2.29 19.35
CA GLU A 220 -11.67 1.51 20.28
C GLU A 220 -10.92 1.13 21.56
N GLU A 221 -9.66 0.71 21.44
CA GLU A 221 -8.81 0.40 22.60
C GLU A 221 -8.59 1.65 23.47
N ALA A 222 -8.29 2.79 22.84
CA ALA A 222 -8.13 4.06 23.56
C ALA A 222 -9.44 4.51 24.21
N SER A 223 -10.58 4.40 23.52
CA SER A 223 -11.88 4.76 24.09
C SER A 223 -12.22 3.89 25.30
N THR A 224 -12.01 2.58 25.18
CA THR A 224 -12.22 1.61 26.27
C THR A 224 -11.32 1.93 27.47
N ALA A 225 -10.04 2.23 27.24
CA ALA A 225 -9.10 2.57 28.31
C ALA A 225 -9.54 3.81 29.11
N LEU A 226 -10.17 4.79 28.45
CA LEU A 226 -10.70 5.99 29.11
C LEU A 226 -11.99 5.72 29.91
N GLU A 227 -12.76 4.68 29.57
CA GLU A 227 -13.99 4.31 30.28
C GLU A 227 -13.72 3.58 31.61
N PHE A 228 -12.65 2.77 31.68
CA PHE A 228 -12.32 1.97 32.87
C PHE A 228 -11.62 2.77 33.99
N ASP A 229 -11.03 3.93 33.68
CA ASP A 229 -10.13 4.66 34.59
C ASP A 229 -10.87 5.62 35.55
N ILE A 230 -12.15 5.36 35.85
CA ILE A 230 -12.90 6.08 36.88
C ILE A 230 -13.50 5.08 37.88
N PRO A 231 -12.70 4.54 38.83
CA PRO A 231 -13.26 3.81 39.94
C PRO A 231 -14.03 4.80 40.83
N ASP A 232 -15.32 4.53 41.08
CA ASP A 232 -16.14 5.27 42.05
C ASP A 232 -15.65 5.13 43.51
N SER A 233 -14.55 4.41 43.77
CA SER A 233 -14.17 3.93 45.11
C SER A 233 -12.76 4.27 45.59
N VAL A 234 -12.05 5.26 45.02
CA VAL A 234 -10.78 5.75 45.58
C VAL A 234 -11.02 6.98 46.45
N GLU A 235 -11.72 6.80 47.57
CA GLU A 235 -11.83 7.83 48.62
C GLU A 235 -10.94 7.57 49.84
N GLU A 236 -10.28 6.41 49.98
CA GLU A 236 -9.52 6.12 51.20
C GLU A 236 -8.20 5.38 50.93
N ASN A 237 -7.08 5.98 51.37
CA ASN A 237 -5.77 5.37 51.65
C ASN A 237 -4.67 5.33 50.57
N PHE A 238 -4.31 6.47 49.97
CA PHE A 238 -2.94 6.64 49.46
C PHE A 238 -2.36 8.00 49.87
N ASP A 239 -1.30 7.96 50.68
CA ASP A 239 -0.54 9.09 51.22
C ASP A 239 0.48 9.62 50.19
N VAL A 240 -0.01 9.88 48.97
CA VAL A 240 0.74 10.60 47.93
C VAL A 240 0.23 12.04 47.95
N ASP A 241 1.10 13.04 47.79
CA ASP A 241 0.70 14.45 47.74
C ASP A 241 -0.12 14.71 46.45
N VAL A 242 -1.43 14.49 46.54
CA VAL A 242 -2.43 14.58 45.47
C VAL A 242 -2.92 16.03 45.29
N THR A 243 -2.28 17.03 45.90
CA THR A 243 -2.80 18.41 45.88
C THR A 243 -2.76 19.10 44.50
N SER A 244 -2.18 18.48 43.47
CA SER A 244 -2.25 18.91 42.07
C SER A 244 -3.18 18.07 41.18
N LEU A 245 -3.76 16.98 41.70
CA LEU A 245 -4.58 16.03 40.97
C LEU A 245 -6.05 16.21 41.36
N LYS A 246 -6.86 16.71 40.43
CA LYS A 246 -8.32 16.65 40.56
C LYS A 246 -8.79 15.20 40.39
N LEU A 247 -8.64 14.37 41.42
CA LEU A 247 -9.42 13.15 41.56
C LEU A 247 -10.90 13.53 41.45
N GLY A 248 -11.61 12.92 40.49
CA GLY A 248 -13.05 13.13 40.28
C GLY A 248 -13.45 13.90 39.02
N GLN A 249 -12.52 14.28 38.14
CA GLN A 249 -12.91 14.82 36.83
C GLN A 249 -13.40 13.67 35.93
N ARG A 250 -14.69 13.34 36.02
CA ARG A 250 -15.37 12.52 35.00
C ARG A 250 -15.24 13.24 33.67
N TRP A 251 -14.44 12.66 32.78
CA TRP A 251 -14.40 13.11 31.40
C TRP A 251 -15.76 12.83 30.76
N ASP A 252 -16.30 13.84 30.08
CA ASP A 252 -17.41 13.60 29.18
C ASP A 252 -16.85 12.84 27.96
N LEU A 253 -17.23 11.58 27.81
CA LEU A 253 -16.84 10.72 26.68
C LEU A 253 -18.02 10.52 25.72
N SER A 254 -19.02 11.40 25.77
CA SER A 254 -20.25 11.27 24.98
C SER A 254 -20.07 11.55 23.48
N SER A 255 -18.93 12.12 23.07
CA SER A 255 -18.61 12.36 21.66
C SER A 255 -17.14 12.06 21.32
N ALA A 256 -16.89 11.76 20.04
CA ALA A 256 -15.54 11.50 19.53
C ALA A 256 -14.61 12.72 19.70
N GLU A 257 -15.14 13.93 19.57
CA GLU A 257 -14.40 15.18 19.77
C GLU A 257 -13.98 15.35 21.24
N GLN A 258 -14.79 14.88 22.18
CA GLN A 258 -14.46 14.95 23.59
C GLN A 258 -13.39 13.92 23.96
N ILE A 259 -13.52 12.68 23.47
CA ILE A 259 -12.49 11.64 23.61
C ILE A 259 -11.15 12.17 23.09
N GLU A 260 -11.14 12.78 21.90
CA GLU A 260 -9.93 13.37 21.31
C GLU A 260 -9.33 14.48 22.19
N ARG A 261 -10.14 15.35 22.79
CA ARG A 261 -9.65 16.38 23.73
C ARG A 261 -9.02 15.75 24.98
N VAL A 262 -9.61 14.68 25.52
CA VAL A 262 -9.05 13.96 26.68
C VAL A 262 -7.69 13.37 26.33
N LEU A 263 -7.59 12.70 25.18
CA LEU A 263 -6.32 12.14 24.69
C LEU A 263 -5.25 13.23 24.56
N GLN A 264 -5.58 14.34 23.90
CA GLN A 264 -4.68 15.49 23.69
C GLN A 264 -4.23 16.14 25.01
N ALA A 265 -5.14 16.31 25.96
CA ALA A 265 -4.81 16.85 27.28
C ALA A 265 -3.84 15.96 28.06
N ASN A 266 -3.82 14.65 27.78
CA ASN A 266 -3.03 13.65 28.49
C ASN A 266 -1.82 13.15 27.69
N GLY A 267 -1.36 13.93 26.69
CA GLY A 267 -0.12 13.63 25.97
C GLY A 267 -0.24 12.60 24.85
N TRP A 268 -1.46 12.30 24.39
CA TRP A 268 -1.72 11.42 23.25
C TRP A 268 -2.32 12.20 22.09
N GLU A 269 -2.08 11.76 20.87
CA GLU A 269 -2.62 12.40 19.66
C GLU A 269 -3.36 11.36 18.81
N VAL A 270 -4.38 11.85 18.10
CA VAL A 270 -5.13 11.07 17.12
C VAL A 270 -4.41 11.14 15.79
N LEU A 271 -4.13 9.97 15.21
CA LEU A 271 -3.50 9.80 13.93
C LEU A 271 -4.46 9.09 12.97
N TYR A 272 -4.35 9.41 11.70
CA TYR A 272 -5.18 8.88 10.63
C TYR A 272 -4.36 7.93 9.77
N THR A 273 -4.93 6.77 9.45
CA THR A 273 -4.29 5.76 8.61
C THR A 273 -5.36 4.82 8.03
N TYR A 274 -4.98 3.60 7.65
CA TYR A 274 -5.84 2.59 7.06
C TYR A 274 -5.79 1.28 7.85
N THR A 275 -6.90 0.55 7.82
CA THR A 275 -6.96 -0.81 8.37
C THR A 275 -6.06 -1.73 7.54
N GLY A 276 -5.31 -2.59 8.23
CA GLY A 276 -4.73 -3.78 7.61
C GLY A 276 -5.80 -4.86 7.39
N ALA A 277 -5.39 -6.04 6.93
CA ALA A 277 -6.22 -7.23 6.88
C ALA A 277 -5.77 -8.23 7.92
N VAL A 278 -6.69 -8.71 8.76
CA VAL A 278 -6.42 -9.72 9.82
C VAL A 278 -5.25 -9.29 10.74
N GLY A 279 -5.22 -8.00 11.08
CA GLY A 279 -4.16 -7.41 11.91
C GLY A 279 -2.82 -7.17 11.20
N MET A 280 -2.70 -7.47 9.90
CA MET A 280 -1.47 -7.31 9.12
C MET A 280 -1.58 -6.20 8.07
N ASP A 281 -0.47 -5.50 7.82
CA ASP A 281 -0.38 -4.43 6.82
C ASP A 281 0.17 -4.93 5.46
N TYR A 282 0.03 -6.22 5.13
CA TYR A 282 0.52 -6.78 3.85
C TYR A 282 -0.33 -6.39 2.65
N VAL A 283 -1.64 -6.19 2.86
CA VAL A 283 -2.57 -5.82 1.79
C VAL A 283 -2.39 -4.35 1.35
N LYS A 284 -2.04 -3.45 2.27
CA LYS A 284 -1.80 -2.01 2.04
C LYS A 284 -2.87 -1.25 1.23
N HIS A 285 -4.13 -1.71 1.25
CA HIS A 285 -5.20 -0.94 0.61
C HIS A 285 -5.50 0.35 1.39
N VAL A 286 -6.00 1.37 0.69
CA VAL A 286 -6.39 2.66 1.27
C VAL A 286 -7.91 2.81 1.42
N ALA A 287 -8.66 1.74 1.11
CA ALA A 287 -10.12 1.77 1.05
C ALA A 287 -10.84 1.87 2.41
N THR A 288 -10.17 1.56 3.52
CA THR A 288 -10.79 1.53 4.85
C THR A 288 -10.00 2.45 5.79
N PRO A 289 -10.34 3.75 5.83
CA PRO A 289 -9.68 4.68 6.75
C PRO A 289 -10.01 4.36 8.20
N VAL A 290 -9.06 4.57 9.10
CA VAL A 290 -9.22 4.42 10.56
C VAL A 290 -8.44 5.49 11.33
N LYS A 291 -8.82 5.65 12.60
CA LYS A 291 -8.08 6.40 13.60
C LYS A 291 -7.21 5.46 14.43
N GLN A 292 -5.98 5.89 14.72
CA GLN A 292 -5.09 5.31 15.72
C GLN A 292 -4.74 6.39 16.75
N VAL A 293 -4.35 5.97 17.95
CA VAL A 293 -4.00 6.87 19.04
C VAL A 293 -2.58 6.55 19.48
N ALA A 294 -1.74 7.59 19.60
CA ALA A 294 -0.31 7.44 19.83
C ALA A 294 0.20 8.47 20.83
N PRO A 295 1.21 8.13 21.65
CA PRO A 295 1.78 9.08 22.59
C PRO A 295 2.57 10.13 21.82
N ARG A 296 2.34 11.40 22.17
CA ARG A 296 2.89 12.57 21.47
C ARG A 296 4.41 12.52 21.37
N ASN A 297 5.07 12.11 22.44
CA ASN A 297 6.54 12.05 22.53
C ASN A 297 7.20 11.16 21.46
N MET A 298 6.49 10.17 20.90
CA MET A 298 6.96 9.30 19.82
C MET A 298 6.71 9.88 18.42
N ILE A 299 5.85 10.88 18.28
CA ILE A 299 5.44 11.39 16.96
C ILE A 299 6.55 12.29 16.40
N ARG A 300 6.89 12.08 15.12
CA ARG A 300 7.84 12.92 14.36
C ARG A 300 7.30 13.20 12.96
N GLY A 301 7.27 14.46 12.56
CA GLY A 301 6.83 14.88 11.23
C GLY A 301 7.90 14.64 10.18
N PHE A 302 7.51 14.09 9.03
CA PHE A 302 8.41 13.88 7.89
C PHE A 302 8.85 15.22 7.27
N VAL A 303 7.91 16.14 7.08
CA VAL A 303 8.22 17.50 6.61
C VAL A 303 9.08 18.24 7.62
N ASP A 304 8.71 18.19 8.90
CA ASP A 304 9.42 18.90 9.97
C ASP A 304 10.88 18.46 10.09
N GLU A 305 11.20 17.17 9.85
CA GLU A 305 12.57 16.68 9.91
C GLU A 305 13.38 16.84 8.62
N TYR A 306 12.78 16.89 7.44
CA TYR A 306 13.55 16.76 6.20
C TYR A 306 13.35 17.89 5.17
N ASP A 307 12.35 18.77 5.34
CA ASP A 307 12.08 19.86 4.39
C ASP A 307 13.14 20.98 4.39
N HIS A 308 13.93 21.06 5.48
CA HIS A 308 15.02 22.02 5.63
C HIS A 308 16.26 21.68 4.79
N SER A 309 16.35 20.46 4.25
CA SER A 309 17.51 20.07 3.44
C SER A 309 17.53 20.86 2.13
N ASP A 310 18.66 21.53 1.86
CA ASP A 310 18.94 22.30 0.65
C ASP A 310 19.72 21.52 -0.41
N ALA A 311 20.06 20.26 -0.11
CA ALA A 311 20.76 19.38 -1.04
C ALA A 311 19.96 19.15 -2.33
N ASP A 312 20.67 19.09 -3.46
CA ASP A 312 20.07 18.82 -4.77
C ASP A 312 19.36 17.46 -4.79
N VAL A 313 19.89 16.47 -4.06
CA VAL A 313 19.31 15.13 -3.94
C VAL A 313 19.14 14.75 -2.47
N LEU A 314 17.91 14.43 -2.06
CA LEU A 314 17.61 13.80 -0.78
C LEU A 314 17.36 12.30 -1.01
N LEU A 315 18.21 11.45 -0.43
CA LEU A 315 18.10 9.99 -0.53
C LEU A 315 17.47 9.42 0.75
N LEU A 316 16.37 8.69 0.60
CA LEU A 316 15.88 7.77 1.64
C LEU A 316 16.53 6.39 1.40
N ALA A 317 17.50 6.03 2.22
CA ALA A 317 18.25 4.79 2.04
C ALA A 317 17.52 3.58 2.64
N GLY A 318 17.68 2.42 2.00
CA GLY A 318 17.20 1.13 2.46
C GLY A 318 15.73 0.80 2.18
N GLU A 319 15.33 -0.41 2.59
CA GLU A 319 13.98 -0.93 2.43
C GLU A 319 13.00 -0.24 3.41
N LEU A 320 11.90 0.30 2.86
CA LEU A 320 10.84 0.98 3.62
C LEU A 320 9.42 0.42 3.35
N HIS A 321 9.31 -0.80 2.85
CA HIS A 321 8.04 -1.47 2.53
C HIS A 321 7.56 -2.41 3.65
N LEU A 322 8.38 -3.32 4.17
CA LEU A 322 7.93 -4.33 5.13
C LEU A 322 7.55 -3.70 6.48
N GLY A 323 6.48 -4.20 7.11
CA GLY A 323 6.06 -3.82 8.46
C GLY A 323 5.53 -2.39 8.63
N ARG A 324 5.28 -1.68 7.51
CA ARG A 324 4.88 -0.26 7.53
C ARG A 324 3.49 -0.03 6.97
N LYS A 325 2.81 0.97 7.53
CA LYS A 325 1.51 1.45 7.05
C LYS A 325 1.61 1.94 5.59
N PRO A 326 0.48 2.01 4.85
CA PRO A 326 0.44 2.72 3.57
C PRO A 326 1.06 4.11 3.71
N ALA A 327 1.70 4.60 2.64
CA ALA A 327 2.55 5.80 2.62
C ALA A 327 3.88 5.71 3.38
N SER A 328 4.16 4.60 4.08
CA SER A 328 5.23 4.52 5.10
C SER A 328 5.11 5.60 6.18
N LEU A 329 3.90 6.15 6.38
CA LEU A 329 3.59 7.28 7.27
C LEU A 329 2.22 7.06 7.93
N ARG A 330 1.96 7.80 9.00
CA ARG A 330 0.60 8.14 9.45
C ARG A 330 0.30 9.59 9.08
N PHE A 331 -0.97 9.98 9.16
CA PHE A 331 -1.38 11.35 8.87
C PHE A 331 -1.86 12.02 10.16
N THR A 332 -1.54 13.29 10.34
CA THR A 332 -2.06 14.07 11.47
C THR A 332 -3.44 14.68 11.20
N THR A 333 -3.92 14.60 9.96
CA THR A 333 -5.23 15.13 9.53
C THR A 333 -5.95 14.16 8.58
N PRO A 334 -7.30 14.15 8.56
CA PRO A 334 -8.07 13.45 7.53
C PRO A 334 -7.73 13.93 6.13
N GLU A 335 -7.52 15.23 5.93
CA GLU A 335 -7.24 15.83 4.62
C GLU A 335 -5.90 15.33 4.04
N GLY A 336 -4.88 15.20 4.88
CA GLY A 336 -3.58 14.61 4.53
C GLY A 336 -3.72 13.16 4.10
N ARG A 337 -4.46 12.36 4.88
CA ARG A 337 -4.80 10.97 4.55
C ARG A 337 -5.54 10.88 3.21
N ASP A 338 -6.56 11.70 3.01
CA ASP A 338 -7.40 11.67 1.81
C ASP A 338 -6.64 12.09 0.56
N LYS A 339 -5.64 12.97 0.70
CA LYS A 339 -4.73 13.29 -0.39
C LYS A 339 -3.93 12.06 -0.85
N PHE A 340 -3.45 11.25 0.10
CA PHE A 340 -2.81 9.98 -0.23
C PHE A 340 -3.80 8.97 -0.83
N SER A 341 -5.04 8.92 -0.34
CA SER A 341 -6.09 8.10 -0.95
C SER A 341 -6.33 8.48 -2.41
N ARG A 342 -6.43 9.78 -2.74
CA ARG A 342 -6.57 10.25 -4.13
C ARG A 342 -5.40 9.83 -5.01
N LEU A 343 -4.17 9.93 -4.49
CA LEU A 343 -2.97 9.47 -5.19
C LEU A 343 -3.09 7.99 -5.59
N VAL A 344 -3.38 7.12 -4.63
CA VAL A 344 -3.43 5.66 -4.82
C VAL A 344 -4.61 5.22 -5.70
N LEU A 345 -5.77 5.86 -5.53
CA LEU A 345 -7.02 5.47 -6.21
C LEU A 345 -7.16 6.08 -7.61
N HIS A 346 -6.54 7.25 -7.87
CA HIS A 346 -6.85 8.02 -9.06
C HIS A 346 -5.65 8.52 -9.86
N GLU A 347 -4.48 8.66 -9.27
CA GLU A 347 -3.34 9.31 -9.93
C GLU A 347 -2.25 8.32 -10.32
N LEU A 348 -1.94 7.35 -9.46
CA LEU A 348 -1.09 6.21 -9.82
C LEU A 348 -1.94 5.08 -10.41
N ARG A 349 -2.07 5.07 -11.73
CA ARG A 349 -2.85 4.07 -12.46
C ARG A 349 -1.99 3.22 -13.40
N PRO A 350 -2.37 1.96 -13.64
CA PRO A 350 -1.89 1.18 -14.78
C PRO A 350 -2.10 1.90 -16.12
N ILE A 351 -1.44 1.42 -17.16
CA ILE A 351 -1.68 1.90 -18.53
C ILE A 351 -3.13 1.64 -18.97
N ASP A 352 -3.67 2.50 -19.83
CA ASP A 352 -5.10 2.49 -20.19
C ASP A 352 -5.54 1.14 -20.78
N LYS A 353 -4.65 0.48 -21.54
CA LYS A 353 -4.86 -0.87 -22.10
C LYS A 353 -5.24 -1.93 -21.05
N VAL A 354 -4.81 -1.78 -19.80
CA VAL A 354 -5.19 -2.67 -18.70
C VAL A 354 -6.68 -2.59 -18.42
N PHE A 355 -7.23 -1.37 -18.38
CA PHE A 355 -8.65 -1.14 -18.11
C PHE A 355 -9.53 -1.50 -19.32
N GLU A 356 -9.06 -1.17 -20.53
CA GLU A 356 -9.73 -1.54 -21.78
C GLU A 356 -9.88 -3.07 -21.89
N LEU A 357 -8.80 -3.82 -21.64
CA LEU A 357 -8.86 -5.28 -21.68
C LEU A 357 -9.74 -5.84 -20.55
N ALA A 358 -9.62 -5.33 -19.33
CA ALA A 358 -10.45 -5.78 -18.21
C ALA A 358 -11.96 -5.58 -18.45
N GLU A 359 -12.34 -4.54 -19.21
CA GLU A 359 -13.72 -4.33 -19.65
C GLU A 359 -14.20 -5.42 -20.62
N LEU A 360 -13.38 -5.79 -21.61
CA LEU A 360 -13.68 -6.91 -22.51
C LEU A 360 -13.81 -8.25 -21.76
N LEU A 361 -12.95 -8.48 -20.76
CA LEU A 361 -13.02 -9.69 -19.94
C LEU A 361 -14.28 -9.73 -19.07
N ASP A 362 -14.71 -8.59 -18.52
CA ASP A 362 -15.99 -8.45 -17.80
C ASP A 362 -17.19 -8.77 -18.71
N GLU A 363 -17.22 -8.24 -19.94
CA GLU A 363 -18.27 -8.55 -20.92
C GLU A 363 -18.34 -10.05 -21.24
N ARG A 364 -17.19 -10.72 -21.35
CA ARG A 364 -17.14 -12.17 -21.60
C ARG A 364 -17.61 -12.98 -20.38
N MET A 365 -17.25 -12.57 -19.16
CA MET A 365 -17.77 -13.17 -17.94
C MET A 365 -19.29 -13.00 -17.81
N LEU A 366 -19.82 -11.83 -18.15
CA LEU A 366 -21.26 -11.58 -18.22
C LEU A 366 -21.91 -12.52 -19.26
N ALA A 367 -21.31 -12.66 -20.45
CA ALA A 367 -21.84 -13.55 -21.49
C ALA A 367 -21.90 -15.02 -21.04
N LEU A 368 -20.85 -15.52 -20.36
CA LEU A 368 -20.81 -16.88 -19.80
C LEU A 368 -21.94 -17.11 -18.79
N ASN A 369 -22.38 -16.08 -18.08
CA ASN A 369 -23.46 -16.12 -17.09
C ASN A 369 -24.78 -15.53 -17.62
N SER A 370 -24.98 -15.52 -18.93
CA SER A 370 -26.21 -15.04 -19.59
C SER A 370 -26.63 -13.62 -19.16
N GLY A 371 -25.67 -12.74 -18.93
CA GLY A 371 -25.86 -11.35 -18.52
C GLY A 371 -26.09 -11.14 -17.01
N ARG A 372 -26.12 -12.21 -16.20
CA ARG A 372 -26.19 -12.11 -14.74
C ARG A 372 -24.89 -11.54 -14.17
N MET A 373 -24.97 -11.01 -12.96
CA MET A 373 -23.78 -10.71 -12.17
C MET A 373 -22.86 -11.94 -12.08
N TRP A 374 -21.55 -11.72 -11.99
CA TRP A 374 -20.57 -12.77 -11.75
C TRP A 374 -19.75 -12.45 -10.49
N VAL A 375 -19.21 -13.49 -9.87
CA VAL A 375 -18.41 -13.40 -8.65
C VAL A 375 -17.00 -13.90 -8.92
N ALA A 376 -16.04 -13.48 -8.11
CA ALA A 376 -14.65 -13.80 -8.36
C ALA A 376 -13.81 -13.98 -7.10
N ALA A 377 -12.71 -14.72 -7.26
CA ALA A 377 -11.73 -14.89 -6.21
C ALA A 377 -10.30 -14.71 -6.71
N HIS A 378 -9.40 -14.34 -5.81
CA HIS A 378 -7.96 -14.46 -6.02
C HIS A 378 -7.41 -15.58 -5.14
N MET A 379 -6.86 -16.61 -5.79
CA MET A 379 -6.29 -17.80 -5.16
C MET A 379 -4.77 -17.77 -5.31
N ARG A 380 -4.07 -17.37 -4.24
CA ARG A 380 -2.60 -17.37 -4.20
C ARG A 380 -2.07 -18.78 -3.92
N ARG A 381 -1.35 -19.36 -4.86
CA ARG A 381 -0.65 -20.65 -4.74
C ARG A 381 0.83 -20.43 -5.02
N GLY A 382 1.37 -20.87 -6.16
CA GLY A 382 2.75 -20.60 -6.58
C GLY A 382 3.80 -20.73 -5.46
N ASP A 383 4.51 -19.63 -5.18
CA ASP A 383 5.50 -19.52 -4.11
C ASP A 383 4.94 -19.73 -2.69
N PHE A 384 3.68 -19.37 -2.45
CA PHE A 384 3.03 -19.59 -1.15
C PHE A 384 2.92 -21.07 -0.81
N VAL A 385 2.82 -21.96 -1.80
CA VAL A 385 2.80 -23.42 -1.54
C VAL A 385 4.14 -23.84 -0.93
N LYS A 386 5.24 -23.35 -1.49
CA LYS A 386 6.60 -23.65 -1.03
C LYS A 386 6.89 -23.03 0.33
N ALA A 387 6.42 -21.81 0.56
CA ALA A 387 6.58 -21.10 1.82
C ALA A 387 5.64 -21.62 2.95
N GLY A 388 4.68 -22.49 2.63
CA GLY A 388 3.67 -22.94 3.58
C GLY A 388 2.66 -21.84 3.98
N TRP A 389 2.49 -20.84 3.11
CA TRP A 389 1.61 -19.67 3.32
C TRP A 389 0.25 -19.81 2.61
N VAL A 390 0.02 -20.91 1.90
CA VAL A 390 -1.30 -21.19 1.30
C VAL A 390 -2.35 -21.43 2.38
N MET A 391 -3.56 -20.93 2.12
CA MET A 391 -4.71 -21.14 3.00
C MET A 391 -5.07 -22.62 3.12
N GLU A 392 -5.06 -23.31 1.99
CA GLU A 392 -5.36 -24.73 1.92
C GLU A 392 -4.27 -25.42 1.09
N LYS A 393 -3.82 -26.59 1.55
CA LYS A 393 -2.70 -27.32 0.93
C LYS A 393 -3.10 -27.93 -0.42
N SER A 394 -4.26 -28.58 -0.48
CA SER A 394 -4.77 -29.23 -1.70
C SER A 394 -5.48 -28.22 -2.61
N ILE A 395 -5.68 -28.56 -3.89
CA ILE A 395 -6.45 -27.69 -4.80
C ILE A 395 -7.95 -27.82 -4.51
N GLU A 396 -8.38 -29.00 -4.11
CA GLU A 396 -9.75 -29.37 -3.81
C GLU A 396 -10.27 -28.60 -2.60
N ASP A 397 -9.51 -28.56 -1.51
CA ASP A 397 -9.89 -27.83 -0.29
C ASP A 397 -9.90 -26.32 -0.53
N HIS A 398 -8.91 -25.80 -1.27
CA HIS A 398 -8.87 -24.37 -1.61
C HIS A 398 -10.06 -23.98 -2.50
N THR A 399 -10.40 -24.80 -3.49
CA THR A 399 -11.54 -24.56 -4.37
C THR A 399 -12.86 -24.61 -3.60
N ARG A 400 -13.01 -25.58 -2.68
CA ARG A 400 -14.16 -25.68 -1.79
C ARG A 400 -14.32 -24.42 -0.93
N ARG A 401 -13.24 -23.98 -0.28
CA ARG A 401 -13.23 -22.73 0.50
C ARG A 401 -13.65 -21.54 -0.35
N VAL A 402 -13.09 -21.39 -1.54
CA VAL A 402 -13.48 -20.31 -2.47
C VAL A 402 -14.97 -20.38 -2.77
N LYS A 403 -15.51 -21.53 -3.15
CA LYS A 403 -16.94 -21.69 -3.45
C LYS A 403 -17.84 -21.37 -2.25
N GLU A 404 -17.45 -21.77 -1.04
CA GLU A 404 -18.14 -21.43 0.20
C GLU A 404 -18.22 -19.91 0.39
N LYS A 405 -17.09 -19.20 0.30
CA LYS A 405 -17.06 -17.73 0.43
C LYS A 405 -17.82 -16.99 -0.67
N LEU A 406 -17.78 -17.52 -1.90
CA LEU A 406 -18.57 -16.98 -3.00
C LEU A 406 -20.07 -17.24 -2.84
N SER A 407 -20.46 -18.33 -2.17
CA SER A 407 -21.87 -18.59 -1.80
C SER A 407 -22.40 -17.57 -0.80
N ASP A 408 -21.61 -17.25 0.23
CA ASP A 408 -21.91 -16.16 1.17
C ASP A 408 -22.06 -14.83 0.42
N GLY A 409 -21.15 -14.57 -0.53
CA GLY A 409 -21.19 -13.39 -1.39
C GLY A 409 -22.47 -13.28 -2.25
N ARG A 410 -22.97 -14.39 -2.79
CA ARG A 410 -24.26 -14.41 -3.50
C ARG A 410 -25.42 -14.02 -2.59
N SER A 411 -25.40 -14.47 -1.34
CA SER A 411 -26.40 -14.10 -0.34
C SER A 411 -26.37 -12.61 -0.03
N VAL A 412 -25.17 -12.02 0.08
CA VAL A 412 -25.00 -10.57 0.20
C VAL A 412 -25.61 -9.86 -1.02
N LEU A 413 -25.24 -10.25 -2.24
CA LEU A 413 -25.76 -9.63 -3.48
C LEU A 413 -27.28 -9.71 -3.59
N ALA A 414 -27.88 -10.84 -3.21
CA ALA A 414 -29.34 -11.02 -3.22
C ALA A 414 -30.06 -10.14 -2.19
N SER A 415 -29.37 -9.73 -1.13
CA SER A 415 -29.90 -8.85 -0.07
C SER A 415 -29.75 -7.36 -0.38
N LEU A 416 -28.82 -6.97 -1.25
CA LEU A 416 -28.54 -5.55 -1.55
C LEU A 416 -29.71 -4.87 -2.26
N ARG A 417 -30.04 -3.66 -1.81
CA ARG A 417 -31.11 -2.81 -2.37
C ARG A 417 -30.59 -1.37 -2.52
N GLU A 418 -31.14 -0.62 -3.48
CA GLU A 418 -30.80 0.80 -3.78
C GLU A 418 -30.60 1.69 -2.53
N PRO A 419 -31.54 1.78 -1.56
CA PRO A 419 -31.40 2.72 -0.45
C PRO A 419 -30.25 2.39 0.49
N ASP A 420 -29.75 1.15 0.46
CA ASP A 420 -28.75 0.67 1.41
C ASP A 420 -27.33 0.66 0.82
N MET A 421 -27.18 0.86 -0.49
CA MET A 421 -25.86 0.83 -1.13
C MET A 421 -25.03 2.04 -0.74
N LYS A 422 -23.79 1.78 -0.34
CA LYS A 422 -22.81 2.81 0.02
C LYS A 422 -21.49 2.53 -0.67
N SER A 423 -20.71 3.56 -0.96
CA SER A 423 -19.32 3.38 -1.39
C SER A 423 -18.42 3.21 -0.17
N TYR A 424 -17.16 2.88 -0.42
CA TYR A 424 -16.10 3.07 0.56
C TYR A 424 -16.02 4.55 0.99
N ASP A 425 -15.56 4.79 2.21
CA ASP A 425 -15.32 6.13 2.76
C ASP A 425 -13.99 6.67 2.22
N VAL A 426 -13.96 6.98 0.93
CA VAL A 426 -12.78 7.47 0.21
C VAL A 426 -13.16 8.69 -0.64
N PRO A 427 -12.24 9.63 -0.87
CA PRO A 427 -12.53 10.86 -1.59
C PRO A 427 -12.87 10.61 -3.07
N ASN A 428 -13.73 11.48 -3.63
CA ASN A 428 -14.05 11.55 -5.06
C ASN A 428 -14.67 10.27 -5.67
N VAL A 429 -15.38 9.49 -4.85
CA VAL A 429 -16.05 8.26 -5.28
C VAL A 429 -17.55 8.40 -5.11
N THR A 430 -18.29 7.94 -6.12
CA THR A 430 -19.75 7.81 -6.10
C THR A 430 -20.13 6.34 -6.19
N VAL A 431 -21.22 5.95 -5.52
CA VAL A 431 -21.72 4.57 -5.55
C VAL A 431 -21.96 4.09 -6.99
N ASP A 432 -21.37 2.94 -7.33
CA ASP A 432 -21.64 2.22 -8.58
C ASP A 432 -22.91 1.38 -8.43
N ARG A 433 -23.95 1.79 -9.15
CA ARG A 433 -25.27 1.12 -9.18
C ARG A 433 -25.42 0.15 -10.34
N SER A 434 -24.41 -0.01 -11.19
CA SER A 434 -24.52 -0.82 -12.42
C SER A 434 -24.88 -2.29 -12.13
N SER A 435 -24.45 -2.81 -10.97
CA SER A 435 -24.77 -4.17 -10.55
C SER A 435 -26.28 -4.36 -10.30
N LEU A 436 -27.00 -3.37 -9.76
CA LEU A 436 -28.42 -3.50 -9.40
C LEU A 436 -29.35 -3.76 -10.60
N TYR A 437 -28.92 -3.41 -11.81
CA TYR A 437 -29.67 -3.64 -13.04
C TYR A 437 -29.51 -5.06 -13.59
N ARG A 438 -28.74 -5.92 -12.92
CA ARG A 438 -28.50 -7.31 -13.30
C ARG A 438 -29.10 -8.25 -12.27
N HIS A 439 -29.47 -9.46 -12.71
CA HIS A 439 -29.89 -10.50 -11.79
C HIS A 439 -28.67 -11.02 -11.00
N PRO A 440 -28.84 -11.35 -9.70
CA PRO A 440 -27.80 -11.99 -8.91
C PRO A 440 -27.28 -13.30 -9.56
N PRO A 441 -26.04 -13.72 -9.26
CA PRO A 441 -25.47 -14.96 -9.76
C PRO A 441 -26.20 -16.18 -9.20
N LEU A 442 -26.35 -17.23 -10.00
CA LEU A 442 -26.84 -18.55 -9.58
C LEU A 442 -25.72 -19.40 -8.96
N GLU A 443 -26.08 -20.50 -8.30
CA GLU A 443 -25.13 -21.41 -7.66
C GLU A 443 -24.19 -22.08 -8.68
N ASP A 444 -24.74 -22.52 -9.81
CA ASP A 444 -24.01 -23.18 -10.90
C ASP A 444 -23.38 -22.22 -11.91
N ASP A 445 -23.52 -20.90 -11.71
CA ASP A 445 -22.88 -19.91 -12.58
C ASP A 445 -21.36 -20.04 -12.52
N LYS A 446 -20.72 -19.73 -13.66
CA LYS A 446 -19.26 -19.67 -13.75
C LYS A 446 -18.74 -18.52 -12.88
N PHE A 447 -17.64 -18.76 -12.18
CA PHE A 447 -16.96 -17.73 -11.39
C PHE A 447 -15.54 -17.54 -11.89
N TYR A 448 -15.04 -16.32 -11.82
CA TYR A 448 -13.69 -16.02 -12.25
C TYR A 448 -12.69 -16.30 -11.12
N ILE A 449 -11.54 -16.88 -11.44
CA ILE A 449 -10.46 -17.05 -10.48
C ILE A 449 -9.14 -16.54 -11.07
N ALA A 450 -8.49 -15.61 -10.36
CA ALA A 450 -7.12 -15.23 -10.63
C ALA A 450 -6.18 -16.07 -9.78
N THR A 451 -5.21 -16.73 -10.38
CA THR A 451 -4.28 -17.60 -9.67
C THR A 451 -2.94 -17.72 -10.38
N ASP A 452 -1.88 -17.91 -9.59
CA ASP A 452 -0.55 -18.26 -10.07
C ASP A 452 -0.30 -19.79 -10.06
N GLU A 453 -1.36 -20.60 -9.98
CA GLU A 453 -1.30 -22.04 -10.22
C GLU A 453 -0.88 -22.32 -11.68
N ARG A 454 -0.04 -23.35 -11.86
CA ARG A 454 0.52 -23.76 -13.15
C ARG A 454 0.44 -25.27 -13.37
N ASP A 455 0.13 -26.07 -12.35
CA ASP A 455 -0.11 -27.48 -12.51
C ASP A 455 -1.37 -27.74 -13.36
N LEU A 456 -1.21 -28.51 -14.44
CA LEU A 456 -2.30 -28.77 -15.40
C LEU A 456 -3.45 -29.58 -14.79
N GLY A 457 -3.16 -30.46 -13.83
CA GLY A 457 -4.17 -31.22 -13.11
C GLY A 457 -5.03 -30.31 -12.24
N ASN A 458 -4.39 -29.41 -11.49
CA ASN A 458 -5.07 -28.41 -10.67
C ASN A 458 -5.89 -27.43 -11.53
N ILE A 459 -5.34 -26.96 -12.66
CA ILE A 459 -6.05 -26.11 -13.61
C ILE A 459 -7.29 -26.81 -14.18
N THR A 460 -7.15 -28.08 -14.58
CA THR A 460 -8.27 -28.88 -15.10
C THR A 460 -9.34 -29.07 -14.03
N TYR A 461 -8.93 -29.36 -12.79
CA TYR A 461 -9.85 -29.46 -11.66
C TYR A 461 -10.65 -28.17 -11.43
N LEU A 462 -10.00 -27.01 -11.51
CA LEU A 462 -10.69 -25.71 -11.40
C LEU A 462 -11.74 -25.53 -12.51
N ALA A 463 -11.38 -25.80 -13.76
CA ALA A 463 -12.28 -25.69 -14.91
C ALA A 463 -13.50 -26.63 -14.77
N ASP A 464 -13.27 -27.89 -14.38
CA ASP A 464 -14.31 -28.89 -14.10
C ASP A 464 -15.25 -28.46 -12.96
N ASN A 465 -14.81 -27.53 -12.10
CA ASN A 465 -15.57 -27.00 -10.98
C ASN A 465 -16.15 -25.59 -11.23
N ASN A 466 -16.39 -25.24 -12.49
CA ASN A 466 -17.00 -23.97 -12.92
C ASN A 466 -16.14 -22.71 -12.71
N ALA A 467 -14.86 -22.87 -12.39
CA ALA A 467 -13.94 -21.74 -12.40
C ALA A 467 -13.59 -21.34 -13.84
N VAL A 468 -13.37 -20.05 -14.06
CA VAL A 468 -12.90 -19.45 -15.31
C VAL A 468 -11.61 -18.73 -15.02
N LEU A 469 -10.56 -19.08 -15.76
CA LEU A 469 -9.24 -18.46 -15.69
C LEU A 469 -9.10 -17.39 -16.76
N VAL A 470 -8.09 -16.54 -16.63
CA VAL A 470 -7.79 -15.49 -17.62
C VAL A 470 -7.56 -16.07 -19.04
N TYR A 471 -6.95 -17.25 -19.14
CA TYR A 471 -6.69 -17.92 -20.42
C TYR A 471 -7.95 -18.40 -21.13
N ASP A 472 -9.02 -18.68 -20.39
CA ASP A 472 -10.31 -19.05 -20.97
C ASP A 472 -11.00 -17.85 -21.62
N LEU A 473 -10.62 -16.64 -21.21
CA LEU A 473 -11.21 -15.39 -21.69
C LEU A 473 -10.34 -14.69 -22.74
N LEU A 474 -9.01 -14.82 -22.67
CA LEU A 474 -8.09 -14.12 -23.58
C LEU A 474 -8.09 -14.73 -24.98
N THR A 475 -8.30 -13.88 -25.98
CA THR A 475 -8.18 -14.23 -27.40
C THR A 475 -6.83 -13.79 -27.97
N ILE A 476 -6.50 -14.28 -29.17
CA ILE A 476 -5.30 -13.84 -29.92
C ILE A 476 -5.40 -12.34 -30.26
N GLU A 477 -6.60 -11.85 -30.57
CA GLU A 477 -6.83 -10.44 -30.89
C GLU A 477 -6.53 -9.53 -29.68
N ASP A 478 -6.94 -9.94 -28.47
CA ASP A 478 -6.61 -9.19 -27.26
C ASP A 478 -5.10 -9.11 -27.04
N ARG A 479 -4.38 -10.21 -27.27
CA ARG A 479 -2.92 -10.26 -27.15
C ARG A 479 -2.25 -9.34 -28.15
N HIS A 480 -2.71 -9.30 -29.40
CA HIS A 480 -2.21 -8.36 -30.41
C HIS A 480 -2.52 -6.91 -30.04
N ASN A 481 -3.75 -6.60 -29.62
CA ASN A 481 -4.18 -5.24 -29.29
C ASN A 481 -3.47 -4.69 -28.05
N PHE A 482 -3.30 -5.53 -27.02
CA PHE A 482 -2.54 -5.15 -25.83
C PHE A 482 -1.06 -5.00 -26.16
N GLY A 483 -0.50 -5.99 -26.87
CA GLY A 483 0.90 -6.08 -27.26
C GLY A 483 1.72 -6.98 -26.33
N TRP A 484 3.04 -6.92 -26.50
CA TRP A 484 4.01 -7.83 -25.87
C TRP A 484 3.96 -7.85 -24.33
N GLY A 485 3.42 -6.81 -23.68
CA GLY A 485 3.34 -6.74 -22.22
C GLY A 485 2.63 -7.94 -21.59
N LEU A 486 1.60 -8.50 -22.24
CA LEU A 486 0.87 -9.68 -21.73
C LEU A 486 1.67 -10.99 -21.75
N LEU A 487 2.89 -10.99 -22.31
CA LEU A 487 3.79 -12.14 -22.16
C LEU A 487 4.28 -12.30 -20.71
N PHE A 488 4.18 -11.25 -19.90
CA PHE A 488 4.71 -11.18 -18.55
C PHE A 488 3.62 -11.27 -17.50
N THR A 489 3.78 -12.19 -16.54
CA THR A 489 2.77 -12.45 -15.49
C THR A 489 2.44 -11.23 -14.66
N ASP A 490 3.41 -10.35 -14.36
CA ASP A 490 3.16 -9.17 -13.53
C ASP A 490 2.31 -8.12 -14.26
N VAL A 491 2.42 -8.02 -15.59
CA VAL A 491 1.55 -7.17 -16.43
C VAL A 491 0.17 -7.82 -16.54
N LEU A 492 0.10 -9.14 -16.76
CA LEU A 492 -1.16 -9.88 -16.77
C LEU A 492 -1.90 -9.74 -15.44
N ALA A 493 -1.18 -9.79 -14.31
CA ALA A 493 -1.76 -9.61 -12.98
C ALA A 493 -2.38 -8.21 -12.78
N LEU A 494 -1.94 -7.18 -13.52
CA LEU A 494 -2.63 -5.89 -13.51
C LEU A 494 -4.01 -5.98 -14.19
N VAL A 495 -4.09 -6.71 -15.30
CA VAL A 495 -5.35 -6.99 -16.02
C VAL A 495 -6.27 -7.84 -15.16
N GLU A 496 -5.76 -8.86 -14.50
CA GLU A 496 -6.54 -9.69 -13.58
C GLU A 496 -7.06 -8.87 -12.40
N GLN A 497 -6.23 -8.00 -11.79
CA GLN A 497 -6.68 -7.11 -10.71
C GLN A 497 -7.81 -6.17 -11.17
N ALA A 498 -7.67 -5.58 -12.36
CA ALA A 498 -8.69 -4.72 -12.95
C ALA A 498 -9.97 -5.50 -13.30
N THR A 499 -9.85 -6.76 -13.73
CA THR A 499 -10.97 -7.66 -14.02
C THR A 499 -11.69 -8.04 -12.72
N LEU A 500 -10.97 -8.53 -11.70
CA LEU A 500 -11.50 -8.85 -10.37
C LEU A 500 -12.26 -7.68 -9.73
N ALA A 501 -11.78 -6.45 -9.96
CA ALA A 501 -12.44 -5.25 -9.43
C ALA A 501 -13.82 -4.99 -10.04
N ARG A 502 -14.18 -5.65 -11.15
CA ARG A 502 -15.49 -5.54 -11.82
C ARG A 502 -16.48 -6.62 -11.38
N ALA A 503 -16.01 -7.68 -10.72
CA ALA A 503 -16.89 -8.72 -10.18
C ALA A 503 -17.93 -8.13 -9.22
N ALA A 504 -19.15 -8.67 -9.21
CA ALA A 504 -20.18 -8.21 -8.29
C ALA A 504 -19.80 -8.51 -6.84
N PHE A 505 -19.15 -9.64 -6.57
CA PHE A 505 -18.55 -9.98 -5.28
C PHE A 505 -17.11 -10.49 -5.47
N PHE A 506 -16.22 -10.12 -4.55
CA PHE A 506 -14.80 -10.49 -4.59
C PHE A 506 -14.33 -11.14 -3.28
N TYR A 507 -13.60 -12.25 -3.40
CA TYR A 507 -12.97 -12.94 -2.27
C TYR A 507 -11.45 -13.07 -2.45
N ALA A 508 -10.66 -12.82 -1.41
CA ALA A 508 -9.22 -13.10 -1.43
C ALA A 508 -8.64 -13.25 -0.03
N HIS A 509 -7.36 -13.63 0.01
CA HIS A 509 -6.60 -13.84 1.23
C HIS A 509 -5.78 -12.62 1.67
N ALA A 510 -5.73 -12.35 2.97
CA ALA A 510 -5.11 -11.20 3.63
C ALA A 510 -3.58 -11.12 3.49
N MET A 511 -2.87 -12.22 3.20
CA MET A 511 -1.42 -12.13 2.96
C MET A 511 -1.07 -11.74 1.53
N SER A 512 -2.04 -11.62 0.62
CA SER A 512 -1.77 -11.28 -0.78
C SER A 512 -1.87 -9.78 -1.05
N SER A 513 -0.77 -9.17 -1.48
CA SER A 513 -0.78 -7.78 -1.95
C SER A 513 -1.65 -7.56 -3.20
N VAL A 514 -1.93 -8.61 -3.99
CA VAL A 514 -2.89 -8.57 -5.12
C VAL A 514 -4.28 -8.19 -4.62
N ALA A 515 -4.70 -8.74 -3.48
CA ALA A 515 -6.00 -8.42 -2.90
C ALA A 515 -6.15 -6.92 -2.64
N GLY A 516 -5.07 -6.25 -2.20
CA GLY A 516 -5.10 -4.83 -1.90
C GLY A 516 -5.27 -3.95 -3.12
N GLY A 517 -4.59 -4.31 -4.21
CA GLY A 517 -4.79 -3.65 -5.50
C GLY A 517 -6.22 -3.80 -6.01
N VAL A 518 -6.83 -4.99 -5.87
CA VAL A 518 -8.25 -5.19 -6.22
C VAL A 518 -9.17 -4.33 -5.35
N ILE A 519 -8.99 -4.33 -4.03
CA ILE A 519 -9.81 -3.51 -3.11
C ILE A 519 -9.70 -2.02 -3.43
N ASN A 520 -8.49 -1.52 -3.74
CA ASN A 520 -8.30 -0.13 -4.17
C ASN A 520 -9.06 0.16 -5.47
N LEU A 521 -9.01 -0.73 -6.46
CA LEU A 521 -9.74 -0.56 -7.72
C LEU A 521 -11.26 -0.62 -7.51
N ARG A 522 -11.75 -1.53 -6.65
CA ARG A 522 -13.17 -1.60 -6.26
C ARG A 522 -13.63 -0.31 -5.57
N ALA A 523 -12.83 0.21 -4.65
CA ALA A 523 -13.09 1.47 -3.97
C ALA A 523 -13.14 2.64 -4.96
N ALA A 524 -12.15 2.76 -5.84
CA ALA A 524 -12.12 3.80 -6.87
C ALA A 524 -13.32 3.74 -7.83
N ARG A 525 -13.86 2.55 -8.08
CA ARG A 525 -15.06 2.33 -8.90
C ARG A 525 -16.37 2.63 -8.17
N GLY A 526 -16.36 2.76 -6.85
CA GLY A 526 -17.59 2.97 -6.07
C GLY A 526 -18.35 1.70 -5.71
N ALA A 527 -17.68 0.55 -5.72
CA ALA A 527 -18.28 -0.70 -5.26
C ALA A 527 -18.69 -0.61 -3.78
N ASP A 528 -19.69 -1.40 -3.37
CA ASP A 528 -20.12 -1.46 -1.98
C ASP A 528 -19.14 -2.26 -1.12
N PRO A 529 -18.67 -1.75 0.04
CA PRO A 529 -17.71 -2.45 0.88
C PRO A 529 -18.13 -3.86 1.32
N ARG A 530 -19.44 -4.14 1.40
CA ARG A 530 -19.96 -5.47 1.75
C ARG A 530 -19.76 -6.51 0.65
N THR A 531 -19.41 -6.07 -0.57
CA THR A 531 -19.22 -6.93 -1.73
C THR A 531 -17.78 -7.43 -1.89
N ALA A 532 -16.96 -7.27 -0.86
CA ALA A 532 -15.62 -7.84 -0.83
C ALA A 532 -15.34 -8.50 0.53
N LEU A 533 -14.65 -9.63 0.49
CA LEU A 533 -14.17 -10.34 1.68
C LEU A 533 -12.68 -10.62 1.54
N ILE A 534 -11.91 -10.10 2.50
CA ILE A 534 -10.50 -10.43 2.69
C ILE A 534 -10.37 -11.15 4.03
N ASP A 535 -9.85 -12.37 4.03
CA ASP A 535 -9.74 -13.21 5.23
C ASP A 535 -8.35 -13.81 5.49
#